data_AF-A0A8S3B6B8-F1
#
_entry.id   AF-A0A8S3B6B8-F1
#
_cell.length_a   1.000
_cell.length_b   1.000
_cell.length_c   1.000
_cell.angle_alpha   90.00
_cell.angle_beta   90.00
_cell.angle_gamma   90.00
#
_symmetry.space_group_name_H-M   'P 1'
#
loop_
_entity.id
_entity.type
_entity.pdbx_description
1 polymer ?
#
loop_
_entity_poly.entity_id
_entity_poly.type
_entity_poly.pdbx_seq_one_letter_code
_entity_poly.pdbx_strand_id
1 'polypeptide(L)' 'MSLESARIVPVVLGWARYDHYIPSSGYIDVRNFATPRQLAVYIDYLDKNTTAYLEYFHWRQYAIHIKIPKYICELCL' A
#
# COMPACT_ATOMS: atom_id res chain seq x y z
N MET A 1 5.00 -15.44 -1.72
CA MET A 1 5.77 -14.20 -1.46
C MET A 1 4.83 -13.27 -0.70
N SER A 2 4.87 -13.24 0.63
CA SER A 2 3.95 -12.42 1.41
C SER A 2 4.37 -10.95 1.35
N LEU A 3 3.39 -10.04 1.25
CA LEU A 3 3.61 -8.58 1.26
C LEU A 3 4.39 -8.10 2.50
N GLU A 4 4.43 -8.91 3.56
CA GLU A 4 5.18 -8.70 4.79
C GLU A 4 6.69 -8.49 4.56
N SER A 5 7.30 -9.13 3.55
CA SER A 5 8.76 -9.12 3.31
C SER A 5 9.25 -8.08 2.30
N ALA A 6 8.36 -7.45 1.53
CA ALA A 6 8.74 -6.48 0.50
C ALA A 6 8.63 -5.05 1.05
N ARG A 7 9.75 -4.31 1.08
CA ARG A 7 9.75 -2.84 1.30
C ARG A 7 9.32 -2.14 0.02
N ILE A 8 8.04 -2.26 -0.32
CA ILE A 8 7.42 -1.64 -1.49
C ILE A 8 6.17 -0.88 -1.05
N VAL A 9 5.85 0.19 -1.76
CA VAL A 9 4.59 0.93 -1.57
C VAL A 9 3.55 0.36 -2.53
N PRO A 10 2.43 -0.20 -2.03
CA PRO A 10 1.37 -0.71 -2.90
C PRO A 10 0.67 0.43 -3.66
N VAL A 11 0.47 0.25 -4.95
CA VAL A 11 -0.46 1.05 -5.77
C VAL A 11 -1.71 0.20 -5.97
N VAL A 12 -2.84 0.64 -5.44
CA VAL A 12 -4.07 -0.16 -5.38
C VAL A 12 -5.20 0.49 -6.18
N LEU A 13 -5.98 -0.34 -6.84
CA LEU A 13 -7.19 0.05 -7.54
C LEU A 13 -8.24 -1.04 -7.30
N GLY A 14 -9.36 -0.67 -6.68
CA GLY A 14 -10.41 -1.62 -6.36
C GLY A 14 -11.52 -1.03 -5.49
N TRP A 15 -12.47 -1.88 -5.10
CA TRP A 15 -13.64 -1.51 -4.30
C TRP A 15 -13.48 -1.83 -2.82
N ALA A 16 -12.37 -2.45 -2.41
CA ALA A 16 -12.12 -2.81 -1.03
C ALA A 16 -11.86 -1.58 -0.15
N ARG A 17 -12.18 -1.70 1.13
CA ARG A 17 -11.84 -0.74 2.18
C ARG A 17 -10.46 -1.05 2.75
N TYR A 18 -9.41 -0.65 2.03
CA TYR A 18 -8.02 -0.92 2.43
C TYR A 18 -7.65 -0.27 3.76
N ASP A 19 -8.32 0.83 4.13
CA ASP A 19 -8.20 1.53 5.41
C ASP A 19 -8.45 0.65 6.64
N HIS A 20 -9.15 -0.49 6.48
CA HIS A 20 -9.38 -1.47 7.56
C HIS A 20 -8.14 -2.30 7.90
N TYR A 21 -7.17 -2.38 6.99
CA TYR A 21 -6.00 -3.25 7.12
C TYR A 21 -4.68 -2.45 7.15
N ILE A 22 -4.61 -1.37 6.37
CA ILE A 22 -3.44 -0.51 6.24
C ILE A 22 -3.93 0.94 6.32
N PRO A 23 -3.31 1.80 7.14
CA PRO A 23 -3.63 3.23 7.14
C PRO A 23 -3.52 3.82 5.73
N SER A 24 -4.33 4.84 5.42
CA SER A 24 -4.31 5.50 4.10
C SER A 24 -2.95 6.09 3.71
N SER A 25 -2.08 6.36 4.67
CA SER A 25 -0.69 6.78 4.45
C SER A 25 0.25 5.65 4.02
N GLY A 26 -0.20 4.40 4.04
CA GLY A 26 0.62 3.22 3.76
C GLY A 26 0.53 2.68 2.33
N TYR A 27 -0.31 3.27 1.48
CA TYR A 27 -0.52 2.86 0.10
C TYR A 27 -0.96 4.03 -0.78
N ILE A 28 -0.86 3.85 -2.09
CA ILE A 28 -1.33 4.82 -3.08
C ILE A 28 -2.66 4.32 -3.65
N ASP A 29 -3.77 4.97 -3.31
CA ASP A 29 -5.07 4.70 -3.96
C ASP A 29 -5.14 5.45 -5.29
N VAL A 30 -5.30 4.70 -6.39
CA VAL A 30 -5.42 5.29 -7.74
C VAL A 30 -6.61 6.26 -7.82
N ARG A 31 -7.67 6.04 -7.04
CA ARG A 31 -8.89 6.87 -7.04
C ARG A 31 -8.67 8.27 -6.45
N ASN A 32 -7.55 8.49 -5.76
CA ASN A 32 -7.19 9.81 -5.23
C ASN A 32 -6.64 10.75 -6.33
N PHE A 33 -6.43 10.25 -7.55
CA PHE A 33 -5.93 11.03 -8.68
C PHE A 33 -7.02 11.18 -9.74
N ALA A 34 -7.20 12.39 -10.27
CA ALA A 34 -8.24 12.64 -11.27
C ALA A 34 -7.92 11.97 -12.62
N THR A 35 -6.65 11.70 -12.90
CA THR A 35 -6.20 11.04 -14.14
C THR A 35 -5.00 10.11 -13.90
N PRO A 36 -4.80 9.08 -14.73
CA PRO A 36 -3.59 8.24 -14.68
C PRO A 36 -2.29 9.04 -14.85
N ARG A 37 -2.33 10.15 -15.61
CA ARG A 37 -1.17 11.02 -15.80
C ARG A 37 -0.74 11.70 -14.49
N GLN A 38 -1.70 12.14 -13.66
CA GLN A 38 -1.38 12.72 -12.35
C GLN A 38 -0.75 11.69 -11.41
N LEU A 39 -1.25 10.46 -11.43
CA LEU A 39 -0.63 9.35 -10.70
C LEU A 39 0.81 9.11 -11.17
N ALA A 40 1.06 9.08 -12.47
CA ALA A 40 2.41 8.89 -13.02
C ALA A 40 3.38 10.02 -12.59
N VAL A 41 2.92 11.27 -12.62
CA VAL A 41 3.70 12.42 -12.11
C VAL A 41 4.00 12.27 -10.63
N TYR A 42 3.05 11.79 -9.83
CA TYR A 42 3.27 11.57 -8.40
C TYR A 42 4.26 10.43 -8.12
N ILE A 43 4.19 9.34 -8.89
CA ILE A 43 5.16 8.24 -8.78
C ILE A 43 6.58 8.72 -9.16
N ASP A 44 6.72 9.53 -10.22
CA ASP A 44 7.99 10.14 -10.62
C ASP A 44 8.54 11.09 -9.54
N TYR A 45 7.67 11.83 -8.86
CA TYR A 45 8.04 12.63 -7.68
C TYR A 45 8.59 11.75 -6.54
N LEU A 46 7.93 10.62 -6.24
CA LEU A 46 8.36 9.71 -5.18
C LEU A 46 9.71 9.05 -5.50
N ASP A 47 9.95 8.69 -6.76
CA ASP A 47 11.23 8.14 -7.22
C ASP A 47 12.40 9.13 -7.00
N LYS A 48 12.14 10.42 -7.23
CA LYS A 48 13.14 11.50 -7.07
C LYS A 48 13.23 12.04 -5.64
N ASN A 49 12.29 11.71 -4.76
CA ASN A 49 12.23 12.20 -3.39
C ASN A 49 12.19 11.05 -2.40
N THR A 50 13.39 10.61 -1.98
CA THR A 50 13.55 9.51 -1.02
C THR A 50 12.84 9.77 0.31
N THR A 51 12.82 11.00 0.80
CA THR A 51 12.14 11.34 2.06
C THR A 51 10.64 11.08 1.93
N ALA A 52 10.01 11.60 0.89
CA ALA A 52 8.58 11.39 0.64
C ALA A 52 8.24 9.90 0.40
N TYR A 53 9.11 9.16 -0.29
CA TYR A 53 8.93 7.72 -0.47
C TYR A 53 8.99 6.97 0.88
N LEU A 54 9.91 7.34 1.77
CA LEU A 54 10.08 6.67 3.05
C LEU A 54 8.96 6.94 4.06
N GLU A 55 8.26 8.07 3.93
CA GLU A 55 7.08 8.40 4.76
C GLU A 55 5.98 7.32 4.67
N TYR A 56 5.84 6.65 3.51
CA TYR A 56 4.89 5.55 3.31
C TYR A 56 5.15 4.33 4.20
N PHE A 57 6.30 4.21 4.84
CA PHE A 57 6.62 3.09 5.73
C PHE A 57 6.47 3.45 7.22
N HIS A 58 6.22 4.72 7.55
CA HIS A 58 6.13 5.18 8.95
C HIS A 58 5.02 4.48 9.73
N TRP A 59 3.93 4.08 9.08
CA TRP A 59 2.84 3.36 9.74
C TRP A 59 3.26 1.98 10.27
N ARG A 60 4.30 1.34 9.68
CA ARG A 60 4.71 -0.02 10.05
C ARG A 60 5.26 -0.11 11.47
N GLN A 61 5.77 0.99 12.04
CA GLN A 61 6.21 1.03 13.44
C GLN A 61 5.05 0.87 14.43
N TYR A 62 3.81 1.10 13.98
CA TYR A 62 2.58 0.96 14.76
C TYR A 62 1.72 -0.23 14.31
N ALA A 63 2.19 -1.00 13.31
CA ALA A 63 1.45 -2.13 12.80
C ALA A 63 1.51 -3.29 13.82
N ILE A 64 0.35 -3.69 14.32
CA ILE A 64 0.23 -4.94 15.08
C ILE A 64 0.32 -6.07 14.06
N HIS A 65 1.24 -7.02 14.27
CA HIS A 65 1.30 -8.23 13.44
C HIS A 65 0.00 -9.03 13.62
N ILE A 66 -0.95 -8.83 12.72
CA ILE A 66 -2.14 -9.66 12.63
C ILE A 66 -1.66 -11.01 12.08
N LYS A 67 -1.69 -12.05 12.91
CA LYS A 67 -1.52 -13.41 12.41
C LYS A 67 -2.68 -13.70 11.48
N ILE A 68 -2.43 -13.64 10.16
CA ILE A 68 -3.44 -14.04 9.18
C ILE A 68 -3.74 -15.51 9.44
N PRO A 69 -4.99 -15.85 9.79
CA PRO A 69 -5.33 -17.24 10.07
C PRO A 69 -5.24 -18.06 8.78
N LYS A 70 -4.67 -19.26 8.90
CA LYS A 70 -4.27 -20.16 7.81
C LYS A 70 -5.37 -20.45 6.78
N TYR A 71 -6.65 -20.36 7.17
CA TYR A 71 -7.80 -20.70 6.33
C TYR A 71 -7.98 -19.78 5.11
N ILE A 72 -7.40 -18.58 5.08
CA ILE A 72 -7.48 -17.70 3.90
C ILE A 72 -6.76 -18.31 2.69
N CYS A 73 -5.73 -19.14 2.90
CA CYS A 73 -5.03 -19.84 1.82
C CYS A 73 -5.87 -20.97 1.20
N GLU A 74 -6.93 -21.43 1.86
CA GLU A 74 -7.79 -22.53 1.38
C GLU A 74 -8.97 -22.02 0.52
N LEU A 75 -9.13 -20.71 0.38
CA LEU A 75 -10.21 -20.08 -0.38
C LEU A 75 -9.95 -19.95 -1.89
N CYS A 76 -8.76 -20.35 -2.37
CA CYS A 76 -8.42 -20.36 -3.80
C CYS A 76 -8.73 -21.70 -4.50
N LEU A 77 -9.80 -22.40 -4.09
CA LEU A 77 -10.28 -23.61 -4.78
C LEU A 77 -11.10 -23.23 -6.02
#